data_AF-A0A969H1R4-F1
#
_entry.id   AF-A0A969H1R4-F1
#
_cell.length_a   1.000
_cell.length_b   1.000
_cell.length_c   1.000
_cell.angle_alpha   90.00
_cell.angle_beta   90.00
_cell.angle_gamma   90.00
#
_symmetry.space_group_name_H-M   'P 1'
#
loop_
_entity.id
_entity.type
_entity.pdbx_description
1 polymer ?
#
loop_
_entity_poly.entity_id
_entity_poly.type
_entity_poly.pdbx_seq_one_letter_code
_entity_poly.pdbx_strand_id
1 'polypeptide(L)'
;MINSSTLPIVDVHCHPFSPTGKLTAREFTDAVAFPGGGVEFMAEGGVPADDVLIAEIQQVRRDTVYFRYLVRQLAGFFDCEPVLEQVLAARNEAVKDYRGYITRLYEAVGLTTLVADFGYPLPPVDVAGFRQDVGVEVVPVYRIEPLIAELLKSDCGWAEFRRRYDEAIVRALETEGFKGVKSIIAYRTGLEVSPLSRTPDQGLQALEPSGAASAGRP
;
A
#
# COMPACT_ATOMS: atom_id res chain seq x y z
N MET A 1 -28.50 4.00 -20.53
CA MET A 1 -27.35 4.34 -19.66
C MET A 1 -27.63 3.71 -18.30
N ILE A 2 -26.69 2.95 -17.74
CA ILE A 2 -26.87 2.32 -16.42
C ILE A 2 -26.63 3.40 -15.36
N ASN A 3 -27.58 3.60 -14.44
CA ASN A 3 -27.39 4.48 -13.28
C ASN A 3 -26.78 3.66 -12.14
N SER A 4 -25.57 4.01 -11.73
CA SER A 4 -24.84 3.36 -10.63
C SER A 4 -24.75 4.22 -9.37
N SER A 5 -25.39 5.39 -9.32
CA SER A 5 -25.21 6.37 -8.22
C SER A 5 -25.72 5.89 -6.86
N THR A 6 -26.52 4.83 -6.83
CA THR A 6 -27.08 4.25 -5.60
C THR A 6 -26.49 2.88 -5.27
N LEU A 7 -25.54 2.39 -6.08
CA LEU A 7 -24.93 1.09 -5.84
C LEU A 7 -23.86 1.22 -4.75
N PRO A 8 -23.78 0.28 -3.81
CA PRO A 8 -22.72 0.27 -2.81
C PRO A 8 -21.36 0.04 -3.50
N ILE A 9 -20.33 0.72 -3.02
CA ILE A 9 -18.96 0.56 -3.49
C ILE A 9 -18.21 -0.35 -2.51
N VAL A 10 -17.56 -1.37 -3.08
CA VAL A 10 -16.57 -2.20 -2.38
C VAL A 10 -15.21 -1.86 -2.97
N ASP A 11 -14.31 -1.32 -2.15
CA ASP A 11 -12.91 -1.17 -2.55
C ASP A 11 -12.23 -2.53 -2.43
N VAL A 12 -12.00 -3.18 -3.57
CA VAL A 12 -11.48 -4.55 -3.64
C VAL A 12 -9.98 -4.63 -3.39
N HIS A 13 -9.26 -3.51 -3.28
CA HIS A 13 -7.87 -3.51 -2.85
C HIS A 13 -7.42 -2.13 -2.37
N CYS A 14 -7.29 -1.99 -1.05
CA CYS A 14 -6.72 -0.81 -0.42
C CYS A 14 -5.67 -1.19 0.63
N HIS A 15 -5.16 -0.18 1.34
CA HIS A 15 -4.23 -0.35 2.45
C HIS A 15 -4.81 0.29 3.72
N PRO A 16 -4.54 -0.29 4.89
CA PRO A 16 -4.81 0.38 6.14
C PRO A 16 -3.95 1.65 6.26
N PHE A 17 -4.43 2.59 7.05
CA PHE A 17 -3.75 3.84 7.35
C PHE A 17 -3.91 4.17 8.83
N SER A 18 -2.97 4.95 9.35
CA SER A 18 -3.07 5.51 10.69
C SER A 18 -3.65 6.93 10.61
N PRO A 19 -4.44 7.36 11.61
CA PRO A 19 -4.89 8.73 11.69
C PRO A 19 -3.74 9.73 11.58
N THR A 20 -3.86 10.66 10.64
CA THR A 20 -2.90 11.74 10.45
C THR A 20 -3.52 13.05 10.90
N GLY A 21 -2.77 13.81 11.69
CA GLY A 21 -3.17 15.14 12.14
C GLY A 21 -3.14 16.16 11.01
N LYS A 22 -2.88 17.41 11.36
CA LYS A 22 -2.73 18.48 10.36
C LYS A 22 -1.56 18.18 9.43
N LEU A 23 -1.75 18.44 8.15
CA LEU A 23 -0.71 18.32 7.13
C LEU A 23 -0.42 19.68 6.50
N THR A 24 0.82 19.90 6.11
CA THR A 24 1.24 20.95 5.19
C THR A 24 0.91 20.58 3.73
N ALA A 25 1.00 21.54 2.81
CA ALA A 25 0.77 21.27 1.39
C ALA A 25 1.77 20.24 0.82
N ARG A 26 3.01 20.26 1.32
CA ARG A 26 4.03 19.27 0.96
C ARG A 26 3.64 17.88 1.45
N GLU A 27 3.36 17.73 2.74
CA GLU A 27 2.99 16.42 3.31
C GLU A 27 1.70 15.86 2.70
N PHE A 28 0.71 16.72 2.42
CA PHE A 28 -0.49 16.30 1.70
C PHE A 28 -0.16 15.81 0.29
N THR A 29 0.68 16.53 -0.46
CA THR A 29 1.15 16.12 -1.79
C THR A 29 1.92 14.79 -1.74
N ASP A 30 2.70 14.59 -0.68
CA ASP A 30 3.50 13.39 -0.49
C ASP A 30 2.67 12.16 -0.10
N ALA A 31 1.57 12.38 0.63
CA ALA A 31 0.65 11.34 1.06
C ALA A 31 -0.29 10.83 -0.04
N VAL A 32 -0.45 11.58 -1.15
CA VAL A 32 -1.31 11.17 -2.26
C VAL A 32 -0.70 9.98 -2.99
N ALA A 33 -1.45 8.88 -3.09
CA ALA A 33 -1.03 7.68 -3.81
C ALA A 33 -0.88 7.93 -5.33
N PHE A 34 -0.01 7.16 -5.98
CA PHE A 34 0.31 7.28 -7.41
C PHE A 34 0.62 8.71 -7.90
N PRO A 35 1.41 9.51 -7.16
CA PRO A 35 1.52 10.93 -7.45
C PRO A 35 2.45 11.23 -8.65
N GLY A 36 3.16 10.22 -9.20
CA GLY A 36 4.05 10.37 -10.36
C GLY A 36 5.51 10.62 -9.96
N GLY A 37 6.22 9.55 -9.57
CA GLY A 37 7.63 9.61 -9.12
C GLY A 37 7.76 10.02 -7.65
N GLY A 38 8.91 9.79 -7.04
CA GLY A 38 9.19 10.14 -5.64
C GLY A 38 10.66 10.44 -5.40
N VAL A 39 10.94 11.26 -4.40
CA VAL A 39 12.32 11.67 -4.07
C VAL A 39 13.17 10.44 -3.76
N GLU A 40 12.63 9.50 -2.96
CA GLU A 40 13.31 8.23 -2.63
C GLU A 40 13.59 7.40 -3.89
N PHE A 41 12.61 7.24 -4.78
CA PHE A 41 12.78 6.49 -6.03
C PHE A 41 13.86 7.10 -6.93
N MET A 42 13.92 8.43 -7.04
CA MET A 42 14.96 9.12 -7.81
C MET A 42 16.33 8.97 -7.16
N ALA A 43 16.40 9.02 -5.83
CA ALA A 43 17.63 8.80 -5.07
C ALA A 43 18.16 7.38 -5.23
N GLU A 44 17.29 6.36 -5.21
CA GLU A 44 17.65 4.97 -5.53
C GLU A 44 18.21 4.83 -6.96
N GLY A 45 17.76 5.68 -7.89
CA GLY A 45 18.31 5.82 -9.24
C GLY A 45 19.61 6.61 -9.35
N GLY A 46 20.18 7.09 -8.24
CA GLY A 46 21.44 7.84 -8.19
C GLY A 46 21.30 9.35 -8.39
N VAL A 47 20.09 9.89 -8.40
CA VAL A 47 19.86 11.34 -8.48
C VAL A 47 20.02 11.97 -7.09
N PRO A 48 20.80 13.05 -6.91
CA PRO A 48 20.92 13.73 -5.62
C PRO A 48 19.56 14.24 -5.13
N ALA A 49 19.20 13.87 -3.88
CA ALA A 49 17.98 14.33 -3.23
C ALA A 49 18.14 15.74 -2.65
N ASP A 50 18.41 16.72 -3.51
CA ASP A 50 18.55 18.13 -3.14
C ASP A 50 17.22 18.90 -3.22
N ASP A 51 17.25 20.16 -2.78
CA ASP A 51 16.06 21.04 -2.76
C ASP A 51 15.46 21.27 -4.16
N VAL A 52 16.30 21.20 -5.21
CA VAL A 52 15.86 21.34 -6.60
C VAL A 52 15.01 20.14 -7.00
N LEU A 53 15.50 18.91 -6.75
CA LEU A 53 14.75 17.70 -7.02
C LEU A 53 13.44 17.65 -6.20
N ILE A 54 13.51 18.01 -4.91
CA ILE A 54 12.33 18.03 -4.06
C ILE A 54 11.27 18.99 -4.61
N ALA A 55 11.66 20.21 -5.00
CA ALA A 55 10.75 21.19 -5.59
C ALA A 55 10.14 20.70 -6.91
N GLU A 56 10.97 20.12 -7.79
CA GLU A 56 10.51 19.56 -9.07
C GLU A 56 9.49 18.44 -8.86
N ILE A 57 9.78 17.49 -7.96
CA ILE A 57 8.86 16.39 -7.63
C ILE A 57 7.54 16.94 -7.05
N GLN A 58 7.59 17.96 -6.19
CA GLN A 58 6.36 18.60 -5.69
C GLN A 58 5.52 19.20 -6.82
N GLN A 59 6.16 19.89 -7.77
CA GLN A 59 5.46 20.50 -8.89
C GLN A 59 4.85 19.44 -9.83
N VAL A 60 5.66 18.47 -10.28
CA VAL A 60 5.22 17.39 -11.17
C VAL A 60 4.02 16.66 -10.58
N ARG A 61 4.08 16.30 -9.29
CA ARG A 61 2.98 15.60 -8.61
C ARG A 61 1.69 16.41 -8.63
N ARG A 62 1.76 17.72 -8.38
CA ARG A 62 0.60 18.63 -8.36
C ARG A 62 0.03 18.91 -9.76
N ASP A 63 0.86 18.79 -10.79
CA ASP A 63 0.45 19.01 -12.19
C ASP A 63 -0.18 17.79 -12.85
N THR A 64 -0.17 16.63 -12.19
CA THR A 64 -0.89 15.44 -12.68
C THR A 64 -2.40 15.68 -12.74
N VAL A 65 -3.05 15.10 -13.75
CA VAL A 65 -4.52 15.11 -13.89
C VAL A 65 -5.17 14.53 -12.64
N TYR A 66 -4.57 13.46 -12.08
CA TYR A 66 -5.06 12.81 -10.88
C TYR A 66 -5.07 13.75 -9.66
N PHE A 67 -3.98 14.47 -9.40
CA PHE A 67 -3.91 15.40 -8.27
C PHE A 67 -4.89 16.57 -8.43
N ARG A 68 -4.97 17.17 -9.62
CA ARG A 68 -5.92 18.26 -9.90
C ARG A 68 -7.37 17.79 -9.77
N TYR A 69 -7.67 16.57 -10.20
CA TYR A 69 -8.99 15.96 -10.01
C TYR A 69 -9.29 15.74 -8.53
N LEU A 70 -8.35 15.18 -7.76
CA LEU A 70 -8.48 15.00 -6.31
C LEU A 70 -8.79 16.32 -5.59
N VAL A 71 -8.02 17.39 -5.85
CA VAL A 71 -8.26 18.70 -5.25
C VAL A 71 -9.66 19.21 -5.60
N ARG A 72 -10.10 19.07 -6.85
CA ARG A 72 -11.45 19.47 -7.27
C ARG A 72 -12.56 18.65 -6.59
N GLN A 73 -12.39 17.35 -6.43
CA GLN A 73 -13.36 16.50 -5.74
C GLN A 73 -13.45 16.85 -4.26
N LEU A 74 -12.31 17.03 -3.59
CA LEU A 74 -12.29 17.43 -2.18
C LEU A 74 -12.86 18.84 -1.97
N ALA A 75 -12.61 19.77 -2.89
CA ALA A 75 -13.21 21.10 -2.85
C ALA A 75 -14.74 21.04 -2.93
N GLY A 76 -15.29 20.21 -3.82
CA GLY A 76 -16.73 19.94 -3.87
C GLY A 76 -17.27 19.29 -2.59
N PHE A 77 -16.52 18.37 -1.98
CA PHE A 77 -16.89 17.73 -0.71
C PHE A 77 -16.89 18.70 0.48
N PHE A 78 -15.91 19.60 0.53
CA PHE A 78 -15.78 20.60 1.59
C PHE A 78 -16.55 21.90 1.33
N ASP A 79 -17.17 22.04 0.15
CA ASP A 79 -17.83 23.26 -0.31
C ASP A 79 -16.90 24.49 -0.23
N CYS A 80 -15.71 24.35 -0.81
CA CYS A 80 -14.72 25.42 -0.89
C CYS A 80 -14.16 25.59 -2.31
N GLU A 81 -13.38 26.64 -2.52
CA GLU A 81 -12.70 26.87 -3.80
C GLU A 81 -11.74 25.71 -4.13
N PRO A 82 -11.63 25.30 -5.41
CA PRO A 82 -10.76 24.20 -5.85
C PRO A 82 -9.28 24.60 -5.91
N VAL A 83 -8.78 25.10 -4.78
CA VAL A 83 -7.43 25.57 -4.53
C VAL A 83 -6.85 24.75 -3.39
N LEU A 84 -5.63 24.23 -3.56
CA LEU A 84 -5.00 23.29 -2.63
C LEU A 84 -5.00 23.81 -1.19
N GLU A 85 -4.68 25.08 -0.99
CA GLU A 85 -4.59 25.72 0.32
C GLU A 85 -5.95 25.75 1.03
N GLN A 86 -7.03 26.00 0.30
CA GLN A 86 -8.40 26.04 0.84
C GLN A 86 -8.90 24.63 1.19
N VAL A 87 -8.66 23.68 0.29
CA VAL A 87 -8.96 22.26 0.53
C VAL A 87 -8.19 21.74 1.74
N LEU A 88 -6.91 22.07 1.85
CA LEU A 88 -6.07 21.62 2.94
C LEU A 88 -6.49 22.26 4.27
N ALA A 89 -6.85 23.54 4.28
CA ALA A 89 -7.39 24.21 5.46
C ALA A 89 -8.68 23.51 5.95
N ALA A 90 -9.63 23.25 5.05
CA ALA A 90 -10.87 22.55 5.37
C ALA A 90 -10.62 21.12 5.87
N ARG A 91 -9.74 20.37 5.20
CA ARG A 91 -9.32 19.02 5.61
C ARG A 91 -8.66 19.05 6.99
N ASN A 92 -7.78 20.00 7.26
CA ASN A 92 -7.10 20.13 8.55
C ASN A 92 -8.04 20.52 9.70
N GLU A 93 -9.16 21.18 9.40
CA GLU A 93 -10.23 21.38 10.38
C GLU A 93 -11.02 20.09 10.60
N ALA A 94 -11.38 19.39 9.52
CA ALA A 94 -12.16 18.15 9.58
C ALA A 94 -11.45 17.02 10.36
N VAL A 95 -10.13 16.87 10.23
CA VAL A 95 -9.37 15.81 10.93
C VAL A 95 -9.30 15.98 12.45
N LYS A 96 -9.78 17.09 13.01
CA LYS A 96 -9.98 17.20 14.47
C LYS A 96 -10.98 16.15 14.98
N ASP A 97 -11.95 15.78 14.15
CA ASP A 97 -12.77 14.59 14.29
C ASP A 97 -12.45 13.62 13.15
N TYR A 98 -11.34 12.88 13.32
CA TYR A 98 -10.82 12.02 12.26
C TYR A 98 -11.82 10.93 11.83
N ARG A 99 -12.48 10.28 12.80
CA ARG A 99 -13.47 9.24 12.52
C ARG A 99 -14.69 9.81 11.81
N GLY A 100 -15.23 10.94 12.27
CA GLY A 100 -16.34 11.61 11.59
C GLY A 100 -15.97 12.09 10.19
N TYR A 101 -14.73 12.56 9.99
CA TYR A 101 -14.22 12.92 8.67
C TYR A 101 -14.18 11.72 7.71
N ILE A 102 -13.61 10.58 8.12
CA ILE A 102 -13.55 9.36 7.31
C ILE A 102 -14.95 8.83 7.00
N THR A 103 -15.84 8.81 8.01
CA THR A 103 -17.23 8.38 7.84
C THR A 103 -17.94 9.19 6.74
N ARG A 104 -17.84 10.53 6.78
CA ARG A 104 -18.45 11.39 5.77
C ARG A 104 -17.86 11.18 4.37
N LEU A 105 -16.56 10.94 4.25
CA LEU A 105 -15.93 10.64 2.95
C LEU A 105 -16.49 9.36 2.33
N TYR A 106 -16.63 8.30 3.14
CA TYR A 106 -17.15 7.02 2.67
C TYR A 106 -18.64 7.09 2.33
N GLU A 107 -19.44 7.78 3.15
CA GLU A 107 -20.85 8.01 2.87
C GLU A 107 -21.08 8.81 1.58
N ALA A 108 -20.24 9.81 1.31
CA ALA A 108 -20.35 10.66 0.12
C ALA A 108 -20.19 9.88 -1.20
N VAL A 109 -19.53 8.72 -1.16
CA VAL A 109 -19.34 7.84 -2.33
C VAL A 109 -20.08 6.49 -2.19
N GLY A 110 -20.79 6.25 -1.09
CA GLY A 110 -21.45 4.97 -0.83
C GLY A 110 -20.47 3.81 -0.63
N LEU A 111 -19.28 4.05 -0.07
CA LEU A 111 -18.30 3.01 0.23
C LEU A 111 -18.73 2.22 1.47
N THR A 112 -18.90 0.90 1.31
CA THR A 112 -19.41 0.04 2.39
C THR A 112 -18.37 -0.95 2.91
N THR A 113 -17.35 -1.26 2.10
CA THR A 113 -16.41 -2.33 2.41
C THR A 113 -15.01 -2.01 1.87
N LEU A 114 -14.00 -2.31 2.69
CA LEU A 114 -12.58 -2.21 2.39
C LEU A 114 -11.94 -3.59 2.39
N VAL A 115 -11.45 -4.05 1.25
CA VAL A 115 -10.58 -5.23 1.16
C VAL A 115 -9.13 -4.76 1.29
N ALA A 116 -8.63 -4.80 2.52
CA ALA A 116 -7.39 -4.13 2.91
C ALA A 116 -6.21 -5.11 3.04
N ASP A 117 -5.11 -4.80 2.37
CA ASP A 117 -3.84 -5.52 2.50
C ASP A 117 -3.04 -4.99 3.69
N PHE A 118 -2.96 -5.79 4.76
CA PHE A 118 -2.28 -5.45 6.01
C PHE A 118 -0.77 -5.73 6.01
N GLY A 119 -0.20 -6.18 4.89
CA GLY A 119 1.25 -6.26 4.71
C GLY A 119 1.92 -4.92 4.41
N TYR A 120 1.15 -3.82 4.36
CA TYR A 120 1.62 -2.46 4.17
C TYR A 120 0.62 -1.45 4.76
N PRO A 121 1.06 -0.36 5.41
CA PRO A 121 2.45 0.03 5.63
C PRO A 121 3.18 -0.85 6.65
N LEU A 122 4.49 -0.67 6.79
CA LEU A 122 5.30 -1.26 7.86
C LEU A 122 5.71 -0.16 8.86
N PRO A 123 5.61 -0.40 10.18
CA PRO A 123 5.07 -1.60 10.81
C PRO A 123 3.56 -1.80 10.52
N PRO A 124 3.07 -3.06 10.52
CA PRO A 124 1.67 -3.35 10.20
C PRO A 124 0.70 -2.62 11.12
N VAL A 125 -0.38 -2.11 10.55
CA VAL A 125 -1.50 -1.54 11.31
C VAL A 125 -2.32 -2.67 11.93
N ASP A 126 -2.78 -2.52 13.16
CA ASP A 126 -3.65 -3.50 13.81
C ASP A 126 -5.03 -3.55 13.12
N VAL A 127 -5.50 -4.76 12.82
CA VAL A 127 -6.77 -4.99 12.11
C VAL A 127 -7.97 -4.52 12.95
N ALA A 128 -7.95 -4.78 14.25
CA ALA A 128 -9.06 -4.42 15.13
C ALA A 128 -9.16 -2.90 15.32
N GLY A 129 -8.02 -2.23 15.52
CA GLY A 129 -7.93 -0.77 15.57
C GLY A 129 -8.39 -0.14 14.25
N PHE A 130 -7.89 -0.62 13.11
CA PHE A 130 -8.31 -0.06 11.81
C PHE A 130 -9.81 -0.20 11.55
N ARG A 131 -10.42 -1.33 11.92
CA ARG A 131 -11.88 -1.52 11.88
C ARG A 131 -12.64 -0.50 12.71
N GLN A 132 -12.12 -0.17 13.88
CA GLN A 132 -12.72 0.86 14.74
C GLN A 132 -12.56 2.25 14.14
N ASP A 133 -11.48 2.55 13.44
CA ASP A 133 -11.27 3.89 12.90
C ASP A 133 -12.09 4.18 11.63
N VAL A 134 -12.28 3.17 10.76
CA VAL A 134 -12.91 3.37 9.44
C VAL A 134 -14.42 3.27 9.40
N GLY A 135 -15.05 2.61 10.37
CA GLY A 135 -16.51 2.56 10.50
C GLY A 135 -17.28 1.79 9.42
N VAL A 136 -16.58 1.18 8.47
CA VAL A 136 -17.13 0.32 7.40
C VAL A 136 -16.61 -1.11 7.55
N GLU A 137 -17.14 -2.06 6.77
CA GLU A 137 -16.64 -3.44 6.79
C GLU A 137 -15.18 -3.49 6.33
N VAL A 138 -14.33 -4.22 7.07
CA VAL A 138 -12.94 -4.48 6.68
C VAL A 138 -12.69 -5.97 6.50
N VAL A 139 -12.31 -6.33 5.29
CA VAL A 139 -11.94 -7.66 4.83
C VAL A 139 -10.41 -7.72 4.71
N PRO A 140 -9.70 -8.30 5.69
CA PRO A 140 -8.24 -8.29 5.69
C PRO A 140 -7.66 -9.29 4.67
N VAL A 141 -6.59 -8.86 3.98
CA VAL A 141 -5.81 -9.66 3.02
C VAL A 141 -4.37 -9.81 3.52
N TYR A 142 -3.84 -11.03 3.44
CA TYR A 142 -2.52 -11.41 3.94
C TYR A 142 -1.47 -11.27 2.83
N ARG A 143 -0.52 -10.35 2.98
CA ARG A 143 0.61 -10.23 2.04
C ARG A 143 1.67 -11.29 2.35
N ILE A 144 2.06 -12.07 1.35
CA ILE A 144 3.01 -13.17 1.54
C ILE A 144 4.47 -12.72 1.59
N GLU A 145 4.83 -11.56 1.03
CA GLU A 145 6.23 -11.15 0.93
C GLU A 145 6.92 -10.80 2.25
N PRO A 146 6.27 -10.15 3.24
CA PRO A 146 6.85 -9.98 4.57
C PRO A 146 7.24 -11.32 5.20
N LEU A 147 6.36 -12.34 5.09
CA LEU A 147 6.63 -13.70 5.56
C LEU A 147 7.81 -14.32 4.81
N ILE A 148 7.83 -14.24 3.48
CA ILE A 148 8.96 -14.77 2.68
C ILE A 148 10.28 -14.11 3.11
N ALA A 149 10.30 -12.80 3.31
CA ALA A 149 11.49 -12.07 3.75
C ALA A 149 11.94 -12.47 5.17
N GLU A 150 11.01 -12.73 6.08
CA GLU A 150 11.30 -13.27 7.42
C GLU A 150 11.92 -14.68 7.33
N LEU A 151 11.29 -15.58 6.57
CA LEU A 151 11.75 -16.95 6.42
C LEU A 151 13.14 -17.03 5.76
N LEU A 152 13.39 -16.21 4.75
CA LEU A 152 14.72 -16.07 4.12
C LEU A 152 15.79 -15.63 5.12
N LYS A 153 15.47 -14.74 6.06
CA LYS A 153 16.40 -14.29 7.11
C LYS A 153 16.64 -15.32 8.21
N SER A 154 15.76 -16.29 8.36
CA SER A 154 15.85 -17.31 9.41
C SER A 154 16.88 -18.42 9.14
N ASP A 155 17.49 -18.43 7.94
CA ASP A 155 18.49 -19.43 7.51
C ASP A 155 18.00 -20.89 7.65
N CYS A 156 16.68 -21.10 7.52
CA CYS A 156 16.09 -22.43 7.57
C CYS A 156 16.21 -23.14 6.21
N GLY A 157 16.42 -24.47 6.24
CA GLY A 157 16.45 -25.28 5.02
C GLY A 157 15.09 -25.31 4.30
N TRP A 158 15.10 -25.62 3.00
CA TRP A 158 13.91 -25.60 2.14
C TRP A 158 12.68 -26.35 2.67
N ALA A 159 12.89 -27.53 3.27
CA ALA A 159 11.78 -28.30 3.85
C ALA A 159 11.08 -27.53 4.98
N GLU A 160 11.85 -26.88 5.84
CA GLU A 160 11.33 -26.07 6.94
C GLU A 160 10.73 -24.76 6.45
N PHE A 161 11.36 -24.10 5.47
CA PHE A 161 10.82 -22.92 4.81
C PHE A 161 9.40 -23.18 4.28
N ARG A 162 9.23 -24.26 3.49
CA ARG A 162 7.94 -24.64 2.91
C ARG A 162 6.89 -24.91 3.99
N ARG A 163 7.25 -25.72 4.99
CA ARG A 163 6.36 -26.07 6.09
C ARG A 163 5.88 -24.80 6.82
N ARG A 164 6.80 -23.92 7.22
CA ARG A 164 6.46 -22.66 7.90
C ARG A 164 5.66 -21.69 7.03
N TYR A 165 5.95 -21.64 5.73
CA TYR A 165 5.21 -20.83 4.77
C TYR A 165 3.75 -21.29 4.66
N ASP A 166 3.53 -22.59 4.42
CA ASP A 166 2.20 -23.18 4.29
C ASP A 166 1.41 -23.05 5.62
N GLU A 167 2.04 -23.36 6.75
CA GLU A 167 1.43 -23.21 8.08
C GLU A 167 1.02 -21.77 8.39
N ALA A 168 1.84 -20.79 8.02
CA ALA A 168 1.51 -19.38 8.24
C ALA A 168 0.32 -18.93 7.39
N ILE A 169 0.23 -19.35 6.12
CA ILE A 169 -0.91 -19.03 5.25
C ILE A 169 -2.19 -19.70 5.76
N VAL A 170 -2.12 -20.99 6.11
CA VAL A 170 -3.27 -21.71 6.69
C VAL A 170 -3.73 -21.02 7.96
N ARG A 171 -2.80 -20.70 8.88
CA ARG A 171 -3.11 -19.97 10.11
C ARG A 171 -3.78 -18.62 9.82
N ALA A 172 -3.23 -17.84 8.89
CA ALA A 172 -3.79 -16.55 8.52
C ALA A 172 -5.25 -16.65 8.05
N LEU A 173 -5.54 -17.61 7.15
CA LEU A 173 -6.86 -17.78 6.54
C LEU A 173 -7.89 -18.44 7.47
N GLU A 174 -7.47 -19.44 8.24
CA GLU A 174 -8.39 -20.26 9.05
C GLU A 174 -8.58 -19.73 10.47
N THR A 175 -7.57 -19.05 11.03
CA THR A 175 -7.57 -18.69 12.46
C THR A 175 -7.44 -17.20 12.73
N GLU A 176 -6.70 -16.45 11.90
CA GLU A 176 -6.47 -15.00 12.11
C GLU A 176 -7.49 -14.12 11.36
N GLY A 177 -8.39 -14.73 10.59
CA GLY A 177 -9.53 -14.05 9.98
C GLY A 177 -9.24 -13.34 8.66
N PHE A 178 -8.06 -13.56 8.05
CA PHE A 178 -7.78 -13.13 6.69
C PHE A 178 -8.68 -13.83 5.68
N LYS A 179 -9.09 -13.12 4.62
CA LYS A 179 -10.04 -13.62 3.60
C LYS A 179 -9.43 -13.75 2.21
N GLY A 180 -8.14 -13.50 2.09
CA GLY A 180 -7.40 -13.65 0.85
C GLY A 180 -5.91 -13.46 1.05
N VAL A 181 -5.14 -13.74 0.00
CA VAL A 181 -3.69 -13.52 -0.05
C VAL A 181 -3.35 -12.50 -1.13
N LYS A 182 -2.27 -11.75 -0.90
CA LYS A 182 -1.70 -10.79 -1.87
C LYS A 182 -0.24 -11.12 -2.10
N SER A 183 0.16 -11.08 -3.37
CA SER A 183 1.57 -11.03 -3.76
C SER A 183 1.90 -9.69 -4.41
N ILE A 184 3.08 -9.18 -4.11
CA ILE A 184 3.75 -8.03 -4.74
C ILE A 184 4.90 -8.46 -5.66
N ILE A 185 4.90 -9.70 -6.16
CA ILE A 185 5.97 -10.27 -7.02
C ILE A 185 6.29 -9.39 -8.24
N ALA A 186 5.30 -8.69 -8.80
CA ALA A 186 5.49 -7.74 -9.90
C ALA A 186 6.56 -6.68 -9.60
N TYR A 187 6.61 -6.18 -8.36
CA TYR A 187 7.57 -5.19 -7.89
C TYR A 187 8.95 -5.78 -7.58
N ARG A 188 9.09 -7.12 -7.60
CA ARG A 188 10.33 -7.83 -7.26
C ARG A 188 11.00 -8.41 -8.48
N THR A 189 10.24 -9.14 -9.30
CA THR A 189 10.77 -9.92 -10.42
C THR A 189 10.01 -9.67 -11.73
N GLY A 190 9.03 -8.78 -11.74
CA GLY A 190 8.05 -8.69 -12.83
C GLY A 190 7.02 -9.82 -12.79
N LEU A 191 6.18 -9.91 -13.83
CA LEU A 191 5.06 -10.86 -13.93
C LEU A 191 5.30 -12.01 -14.91
N GLU A 192 6.53 -12.21 -15.38
CA GLU A 192 6.90 -13.37 -16.17
C GLU A 192 7.02 -14.63 -15.29
N VAL A 193 5.90 -15.00 -14.67
CA VAL A 193 5.77 -16.16 -13.80
C VAL A 193 5.44 -17.35 -14.69
N SER A 194 6.44 -18.20 -14.95
CA SER A 194 6.25 -19.42 -15.74
C SER A 194 6.43 -20.67 -14.86
N PRO A 195 5.44 -21.59 -14.83
CA PRO A 195 5.61 -22.90 -14.23
C PRO A 195 6.48 -23.83 -15.10
N LEU A 196 6.69 -23.48 -16.37
CA LEU A 196 7.43 -24.28 -17.37
C LEU A 196 8.91 -23.92 -17.46
N SER A 197 9.34 -22.79 -16.88
CA SER A 197 10.76 -22.41 -16.83
C SER A 197 11.50 -23.01 -15.63
N ARG A 198 10.83 -23.86 -14.84
CA ARG A 198 11.26 -24.19 -13.47
C ARG A 198 11.12 -25.67 -13.14
N THR A 199 12.20 -26.32 -12.72
CA THR A 199 12.13 -27.65 -12.09
C THR A 199 11.54 -27.50 -10.67
N PRO A 200 10.88 -28.55 -10.12
CA PRO A 200 10.29 -28.50 -8.78
C PRO A 200 11.26 -28.06 -7.67
N ASP A 201 12.56 -28.26 -7.87
CA ASP A 201 13.62 -27.98 -6.89
C ASP A 201 14.23 -26.57 -7.02
N GLN A 202 13.76 -25.72 -7.93
CA GLN A 202 14.37 -24.38 -8.07
C GLN A 202 14.23 -23.48 -6.84
N GLY A 203 13.16 -23.64 -6.07
CA GLY A 203 13.04 -22.93 -4.79
C GLY A 203 14.10 -23.38 -3.79
N LEU A 204 14.46 -24.67 -3.78
CA LEU A 204 15.59 -25.20 -3.03
C LEU A 204 16.92 -24.62 -3.55
N GLN A 205 17.14 -24.64 -4.87
CA GLN A 205 18.36 -24.11 -5.48
C GLN A 205 18.56 -22.61 -5.23
N ALA A 206 17.47 -21.84 -5.11
CA ALA A 206 17.51 -20.42 -4.81
C ALA A 206 17.72 -20.12 -3.31
N LEU A 207 17.31 -21.04 -2.43
CA LEU A 207 17.55 -20.93 -0.98
C LEU A 207 18.94 -21.39 -0.56
N GLU A 208 19.51 -22.38 -1.24
CA GLU A 208 20.90 -22.77 -0.97
C GLU A 208 21.81 -21.61 -1.38
N PRO A 209 22.52 -20.96 -0.44
CA PRO A 209 23.57 -20.05 -0.83
C PRO A 209 24.59 -20.86 -1.63
N SER A 210 25.09 -20.31 -2.73
CA SER A 210 26.23 -20.86 -3.47
C SER A 210 27.43 -21.12 -2.53
N GLY A 211 27.46 -22.28 -1.87
CA GLY A 211 28.53 -22.73 -0.97
C GLY A 211 29.83 -23.07 -1.69
N ALA A 212 30.03 -22.57 -2.92
CA ALA A 212 31.17 -22.89 -3.76
C ALA A 212 31.64 -21.74 -4.68
N ALA A 213 31.38 -20.47 -4.34
CA ALA A 213 31.86 -19.32 -5.13
C ALA A 213 32.79 -18.35 -4.37
N SER A 214 33.40 -18.79 -3.26
CA SER A 214 34.53 -18.07 -2.61
C SER A 214 35.89 -18.70 -2.93
N ALA A 215 36.08 -19.25 -4.12
CA ALA A 215 37.36 -19.75 -4.58
C ALA A 215 37.67 -19.27 -5.99
N GLY A 216 38.28 -18.08 -6.04
CA GLY A 216 39.14 -17.66 -7.14
C GLY A 216 38.46 -17.21 -8.42
N ARG A 217 38.65 -15.93 -8.74
CA ARG A 217 39.22 -15.52 -10.03
C ARG A 217 39.87 -14.14 -9.88
N PRO A 218 40.95 -13.89 -10.65
CA PRO A 218 41.97 -12.88 -10.41
C PRO A 218 41.49 -11.43 -10.55
#